data_AF-A0A533Y1H2-F1
#
_entry.id   AF-A0A533Y1H2-F1
#
_cell.length_a   1.000
_cell.length_b   1.000
_cell.length_c   1.000
_cell.angle_alpha   90.00
_cell.angle_beta   90.00
_cell.angle_gamma   90.00
#
_symmetry.space_group_name_H-M   'P 1'
#
loop_
_entity.id
_entity.type
_entity.pdbx_description
1 polymer ?
#
loop_
_entity_poly.entity_id
_entity_poly.type
_entity_poly.pdbx_seq_one_letter_code
_entity_poly.pdbx_strand_id
1 'polypeptide(L)' 'MLAPKKVKHRKMQKGRMRGKAYRGCQVTLGEYGLKALEPGWITNRQLEAARIAMTRHVKRGGRVWVR' A
#
# COMPACT_ATOMS: atom_id res chain seq x y z
N MET A 1 3.09 -9.90 8.25
CA MET A 1 3.77 -9.64 6.97
C MET A 1 2.91 -10.19 5.84
N LEU A 2 2.37 -9.31 5.01
CA LEU A 2 1.51 -9.63 3.87
C LEU A 2 2.29 -10.38 2.78
N ALA A 3 1.93 -11.62 2.51
CA ALA A 3 2.52 -12.40 1.42
C ALA A 3 1.45 -13.31 0.80
N PRO A 4 1.50 -13.57 -0.50
CA PRO A 4 0.58 -14.51 -1.13
C PRO A 4 0.85 -15.93 -0.62
N LYS A 5 -0.22 -16.67 -0.30
CA LYS A 5 -0.12 -18.06 0.20
C LYS A 5 0.49 -19.01 -0.83
N LYS A 6 0.20 -18.82 -2.12
CA LYS A 6 0.69 -19.66 -3.22
C LYS A 6 1.02 -18.76 -4.41
N VAL A 7 2.17 -19.02 -5.04
CA VAL A 7 2.60 -18.37 -6.29
C VAL A 7 2.94 -19.44 -7.33
N LYS A 8 2.61 -19.18 -8.60
CA LYS A 8 2.90 -20.12 -9.70
C LYS A 8 4.41 -20.27 -9.95
N HIS A 9 5.16 -19.17 -9.83
CA HIS A 9 6.61 -19.13 -10.01
C HIS A 9 7.27 -18.35 -8.85
N ARG A 10 8.38 -18.89 -8.32
CA ARG A 10 9.10 -18.28 -7.18
C ARG A 10 10.01 -17.11 -7.56
N LYS A 11 10.52 -17.10 -8.80
CA LYS A 11 11.40 -16.05 -9.32
C LYS A 11 10.63 -15.22 -10.34
N MET A 12 10.70 -13.90 -10.19
CA MET A 12 10.05 -12.94 -11.09
C MET A 12 11.07 -11.87 -11.48
N GLN A 13 10.91 -11.31 -12.68
CA GLN A 13 11.68 -10.15 -13.11
C GLN A 13 11.17 -8.91 -12.36
N LYS A 14 12.05 -7.94 -12.08
CA LYS A 14 11.65 -6.69 -11.40
C LYS A 14 10.72 -5.81 -12.24
N GLY A 15 10.77 -5.90 -13.56
CA GLY A 15 10.00 -5.02 -14.45
C GLY A 15 10.49 -3.56 -14.42
N ARG A 16 9.70 -2.64 -14.99
CA ARG A 16 9.99 -1.19 -15.05
C ARG A 16 8.75 -0.40 -14.62
N MET A 17 8.93 0.56 -13.70
CA MET A 17 7.87 1.51 -13.32
C MET A 17 7.90 2.70 -14.30
N ARG A 18 6.97 2.73 -15.26
CA ARG A 18 6.82 3.81 -16.24
C ARG A 18 5.39 4.30 -16.30
N GLY A 19 5.21 5.57 -16.63
CA GLY A 19 3.90 6.18 -16.82
C GLY A 19 3.20 6.59 -15.51
N LYS A 20 1.92 6.96 -15.64
CA LYS A 20 1.07 7.40 -14.54
C LYS A 20 0.05 6.31 -14.20
N ALA A 21 -0.30 6.20 -12.91
CA ALA A 21 -1.44 5.39 -12.50
C ALA A 21 -2.74 6.11 -12.90
N TYR A 22 -3.63 5.40 -13.61
CA TYR A 22 -4.98 5.88 -13.93
C TYR A 22 -6.06 5.19 -13.06
N ARG A 23 -5.75 4.01 -12.52
CA ARG A 23 -6.63 3.23 -11.65
C ARG A 23 -6.18 3.38 -10.20
N GLY A 24 -7.14 3.43 -9.28
CA GLY A 24 -6.87 3.57 -7.85
C GLY A 24 -6.49 5.00 -7.41
N CYS A 25 -6.73 6.00 -8.24
CA CYS A 25 -6.33 7.39 -7.98
C CYS A 25 -7.35 8.22 -7.19
N GLN A 26 -8.54 7.66 -6.94
CA GLN A 26 -9.62 8.28 -6.18
C GLN A 26 -9.80 7.60 -4.84
N VAL A 27 -10.19 8.36 -3.82
CA VAL A 27 -10.53 7.84 -2.49
C VAL A 27 -11.93 7.23 -2.56
N THR A 28 -12.07 5.96 -2.15
CA THR A 28 -13.34 5.22 -2.28
C THR A 28 -13.86 4.62 -0.98
N LEU A 29 -13.00 4.42 0.02
CA LEU A 29 -13.34 3.67 1.25
C LEU A 29 -13.41 4.55 2.50
N GLY A 30 -13.10 5.84 2.38
CA GLY A 30 -13.07 6.78 3.49
C GLY A 30 -13.05 8.22 3.01
N GLU A 31 -12.87 9.15 3.94
CA GLU A 31 -12.88 10.59 3.67
C GLU A 31 -11.50 11.12 3.25
N TYR A 32 -10.43 10.53 3.80
CA TYR A 32 -9.05 10.96 3.59
C TYR A 32 -8.22 9.84 2.95
N GLY A 33 -7.24 10.23 2.14
CA GLY A 33 -6.32 9.30 1.48
C GLY A 33 -4.93 9.90 1.29
N LEU A 34 -3.92 9.02 1.31
CA LEU A 34 -2.52 9.37 1.03
C LEU A 34 -2.19 8.97 -0.41
N LYS A 35 -1.73 9.93 -1.23
CA LYS A 35 -1.39 9.71 -2.63
C LYS A 35 0.12 9.82 -2.84
N ALA A 36 0.71 8.82 -3.49
CA ALA A 36 2.09 8.89 -3.93
C ALA A 36 2.25 9.84 -5.12
N LEU A 37 3.27 10.68 -5.08
CA LEU A 37 3.63 11.59 -6.18
C LEU A 37 4.72 11.00 -7.08
N GLU A 38 5.54 10.10 -6.53
CA GLU A 38 6.68 9.50 -7.20
C GLU A 38 6.55 7.98 -7.29
N PRO A 39 7.12 7.35 -8.34
CA PRO A 39 7.16 5.91 -8.45
C PRO A 39 8.20 5.32 -7.48
N GLY A 40 7.78 4.32 -6.70
CA GLY A 40 8.65 3.63 -5.74
C GLY A 40 8.19 2.21 -5.46
N TRP A 41 9.14 1.32 -5.16
CA TRP A 41 8.84 -0.01 -4.67
C TRP A 41 8.56 0.05 -3.16
N ILE A 42 7.37 -0.40 -2.75
CA ILE A 42 6.99 -0.48 -1.35
C ILE A 42 7.12 -1.91 -0.87
N THR A 43 7.87 -2.09 0.21
CA THR A 43 8.04 -3.38 0.86
C THR A 43 6.96 -3.63 1.91
N ASN A 44 6.73 -4.91 2.20
CA ASN A 44 5.81 -5.35 3.23
C ASN A 44 6.08 -4.73 4.61
N ARG A 45 7.36 -4.57 4.97
CA ARG A 45 7.78 -3.99 6.26
C ARG A 45 7.45 -2.50 6.35
N GLN A 46 7.64 -1.75 5.26
CA GLN A 46 7.29 -0.33 5.20
C GLN A 46 5.78 -0.13 5.36
N LEU A 47 4.99 -0.96 4.67
CA LEU A 47 3.53 -0.89 4.74
C LEU A 47 3.03 -1.19 6.15
N GLU A 48 3.59 -2.20 6.80
CA GLU A 48 3.22 -2.56 8.17
C GLU A 48 3.65 -1.49 9.18
N ALA A 49 4.84 -0.92 9.02
CA ALA A 49 5.31 0.18 9.87
C ALA A 49 4.37 1.40 9.75
N ALA A 50 3.99 1.78 8.53
CA ALA A 50 3.06 2.88 8.29
C ALA A 50 1.68 2.60 8.91
N ARG A 51 1.14 1.39 8.74
CA ARG A 51 -0.15 1.00 9.33
C ARG A 51 -0.12 1.09 10.85
N ILE A 52 0.91 0.54 11.49
CA ILE A 52 1.08 0.61 12.95
C ILE A 52 1.17 2.06 13.41
N ALA A 53 1.95 2.91 12.72
CA ALA A 53 2.07 4.32 13.06
C ALA A 53 0.72 5.05 12.98
N MET A 54 -0.05 4.84 11.90
CA MET A 54 -1.38 5.44 11.74
C MET A 54 -2.36 4.96 12.81
N THR A 55 -2.45 3.65 13.06
CA THR A 55 -3.36 3.10 14.07
C THR A 55 -3.00 3.57 15.47
N ARG A 56 -1.72 3.67 15.82
CA ARG A 56 -1.28 4.18 17.14
C ARG A 56 -1.61 5.66 17.31
N HIS A 57 -1.45 6.48 16.27
CA HIS A 57 -1.75 7.90 16.33
C HIS A 57 -3.26 8.17 16.51
N VAL A 58 -4.10 7.41 15.81
CA VAL A 58 -5.56 7.50 15.86
C VAL A 58 -6.15 7.05 17.21
N LYS A 59 -5.43 6.20 17.96
CA LYS A 59 -5.86 5.63 19.25
C LYS A 59 -7.17 4.82 19.15
N ARG A 60 -8.34 5.45 19.30
CA ARG A 60 -9.67 4.80 19.27
C ARG A 60 -10.56 5.45 18.21
N GLY A 61 -11.25 4.62 17.42
CA GLY A 61 -12.39 5.05 16.59
C GLY A 61 -12.12 5.26 15.10
N GLY A 62 -10.88 5.16 14.61
CA GLY A 62 -10.61 5.29 13.17
C GLY A 62 -10.40 3.95 12.47
N ARG A 63 -11.04 3.79 11.31
CA ARG A 63 -10.81 2.67 10.39
C ARG A 63 -9.71 3.06 9.40
N VAL A 64 -8.74 2.18 9.20
CA VAL A 64 -7.62 2.38 8.29
C VAL A 64 -7.67 1.32 7.21
N TRP A 65 -7.65 1.74 5.95
CA TRP A 65 -7.61 0.84 4.80
C TRP A 65 -6.23 0.89 4.14
N VAL A 66 -5.71 -0.28 3.78
CA VAL A 66 -4.51 -0.43 2.95
C VAL A 66 -5.00 -0.76 1.54
N ARG A 67 -4.58 0.02 0.54
CA ARG A 67 -4.96 -0.12 -0.86
C ARG A 67 -3.74 -0.08 -1.77
#